data_AF-A0A2T6X9X5-F1
#
_entry.id   AF-A0A2T6X9X5-F1
#
_cell.length_a   1.000
_cell.length_b   1.000
_cell.length_c   1.000
_cell.angle_alpha   90.00
_cell.angle_beta   90.00
_cell.angle_gamma   90.00
#
_symmetry.space_group_name_H-M   'P 1'
#
loop_
_entity.id
_entity.type
_entity.pdbx_description
1 polymer ?
#
loop_
_entity_poly.entity_id
_entity_poly.type
_entity_poly.pdbx_seq_one_letter_code
_entity_poly.pdbx_strand_id
1 'polypeptide(L)'
;MSAHLTACAVPGTEKYQTSMDSVTAEKISRIIQSDVIPYKGENHGEVISRVSSAFLGTPYQADTLIGGLGIPEVLVANFNGVDCFTLADYVEALARSDNQKSFLHNLARTRYAAGKVAYLSRRHFFSDWFAATPRNARDVTPDISPDYVVVDKQLNHKPDGGEYIPGLGIHPRKINYIPGRAINQQVMNHLKNGDYIGVYSPLDGLDVSHVGIVVRHDEQVWFRNASSLAANRKVVDTPFMEYMHSRPGIVVLRAE
;
A
#
# COMPACT_ATOMS: atom_id res chain seq x y z
N MET A 1 31.89 35.53 -19.31
CA MET A 1 32.12 34.59 -18.19
C MET A 1 31.26 33.37 -18.46
N SER A 2 31.89 32.29 -18.93
CA SER A 2 31.21 31.03 -19.27
C SER A 2 30.93 30.25 -17.99
N ALA A 3 29.67 29.93 -17.73
CA ALA A 3 29.28 29.03 -16.66
C ALA A 3 29.59 27.59 -17.10
N HIS A 4 30.53 26.94 -16.42
CA HIS A 4 30.87 25.55 -16.63
C HIS A 4 29.81 24.65 -15.98
N LEU A 5 29.06 23.91 -16.81
CA LEU A 5 28.28 22.75 -16.38
C LEU A 5 29.25 21.58 -16.18
N THR A 6 29.53 21.22 -14.93
CA THR A 6 30.29 20.02 -14.61
C THR A 6 29.31 18.84 -14.53
N ALA A 7 29.27 18.04 -15.60
CA ALA A 7 28.57 16.76 -15.61
C ALA A 7 29.51 15.68 -15.08
N CYS A 8 29.36 15.32 -13.81
CA CYS A 8 29.92 14.07 -13.28
C CYS A 8 28.83 12.99 -13.38
N ALA A 9 28.94 12.12 -14.37
CA ALA A 9 28.06 10.97 -14.53
C ALA A 9 28.37 9.91 -13.45
N VAL A 10 27.40 9.66 -12.57
CA VAL A 10 27.40 8.52 -11.65
C VAL A 10 26.63 7.37 -12.32
N PRO A 11 27.13 6.12 -12.33
CA PRO A 11 26.39 5.00 -12.88
C PRO A 11 25.17 4.69 -12.01
N GLY A 12 23.98 4.75 -12.60
CA GLY A 12 22.69 4.44 -11.95
C GLY A 12 21.72 5.63 -11.88
N THR A 13 21.52 6.37 -12.97
CA THR A 13 20.49 7.42 -13.03
C THR A 13 19.13 6.79 -13.35
N GLU A 14 18.27 6.71 -12.33
CA GLU A 14 16.86 6.38 -12.49
C GLU A 14 16.23 7.37 -13.50
N LYS A 15 15.64 6.86 -14.60
CA LYS A 15 15.20 7.66 -15.77
C LYS A 15 13.85 8.39 -15.58
N TYR A 16 13.41 8.61 -14.35
CA TYR A 16 12.10 9.17 -14.05
C TYR A 16 12.20 10.40 -13.16
N GLN A 17 11.18 11.25 -13.22
CA GLN A 17 11.07 12.41 -12.33
C GLN A 17 10.59 11.97 -10.95
N THR A 18 11.10 12.62 -9.91
CA THR A 18 10.65 12.45 -8.52
C THR A 18 10.06 13.77 -8.03
N SER A 19 8.93 13.69 -7.32
CA SER A 19 8.30 14.83 -6.65
C SER A 19 8.20 14.55 -5.16
N MET A 20 8.86 15.37 -4.35
CA MET A 20 8.89 15.29 -2.90
C MET A 20 9.20 16.67 -2.33
N ASP A 21 8.36 17.17 -1.42
CA ASP A 21 8.61 18.43 -0.73
C ASP A 21 9.53 18.27 0.49
N SER A 22 10.00 19.39 1.04
CA SER A 22 10.90 19.38 2.20
C SER A 22 10.24 18.82 3.46
N VAL A 23 8.94 19.07 3.66
CA VAL A 23 8.19 18.55 4.80
C VAL A 23 8.14 17.03 4.77
N THR A 24 7.89 16.44 3.60
CA THR A 24 7.92 14.99 3.39
C THR A 24 9.32 14.44 3.59
N ALA A 25 10.35 15.09 3.03
CA ALA A 25 11.74 14.69 3.19
C ALA A 25 12.17 14.64 4.68
N GLU A 26 11.83 15.66 5.45
CA GLU A 26 12.08 15.72 6.90
C GLU A 26 11.33 14.63 7.67
N LYS A 27 10.06 14.39 7.33
CA LYS A 27 9.27 13.30 7.93
C LYS A 27 9.88 11.93 7.64
N ILE A 28 10.34 11.67 6.41
CA ILE A 28 11.02 10.42 6.04
C ILE A 28 12.25 10.22 6.92
N SER A 29 13.12 11.23 7.00
CA SER A 29 14.32 11.16 7.85
C SER A 29 13.98 10.91 9.31
N ARG A 30 12.96 11.59 9.82
CA ARG A 30 12.50 11.42 11.21
C ARG A 30 12.01 10.00 11.45
N ILE A 31 11.06 9.51 10.65
CA ILE A 31 10.45 8.19 10.80
C ILE A 31 11.51 7.08 10.69
N ILE A 32 12.43 7.19 9.74
CA ILE A 32 13.52 6.21 9.62
C ILE A 32 14.38 6.21 10.88
N GLN A 33 14.72 7.38 11.41
CA GLN A 33 15.57 7.50 12.59
C GLN A 33 14.87 7.02 13.88
N SER A 34 13.56 7.25 14.03
CA SER A 34 12.79 6.89 15.24
C SER A 34 12.18 5.50 15.20
N ASP A 35 11.69 5.06 14.04
CA ASP A 35 10.75 3.93 13.94
C ASP A 35 11.28 2.78 13.07
N VAL A 36 12.37 2.98 12.32
CA VAL A 36 12.99 1.94 11.48
C VAL A 36 14.35 1.50 12.04
N ILE A 37 15.33 2.40 12.10
CA ILE A 37 16.71 2.08 12.50
C ILE A 37 16.80 1.42 13.88
N PRO A 38 16.10 1.92 14.94
CA PRO A 38 16.19 1.31 16.27
C PRO A 38 15.64 -0.11 16.34
N TYR A 39 14.79 -0.49 15.39
CA TYR A 39 14.06 -1.76 15.36
C TYR A 39 14.54 -2.66 14.21
N LYS A 40 15.69 -2.33 13.61
CA LYS A 40 16.30 -3.14 12.56
C LYS A 40 16.62 -4.54 13.08
N GLY A 41 16.04 -5.57 12.45
CA GLY A 41 16.16 -6.96 12.87
C GLY A 41 15.01 -7.48 13.72
N GLU A 42 14.06 -6.64 14.13
CA GLU A 42 12.76 -7.11 14.63
C GLU A 42 11.94 -7.75 13.50
N ASN A 43 10.81 -8.37 13.86
CA ASN A 43 9.85 -8.86 12.87
C ASN A 43 9.36 -7.69 11.99
N HIS A 44 9.38 -7.86 10.67
CA HIS A 44 9.00 -6.82 9.71
C HIS A 44 7.61 -6.23 9.98
N GLY A 45 6.66 -7.06 10.41
CA GLY A 45 5.31 -6.63 10.79
C GLY A 45 5.27 -5.65 11.97
N GLU A 46 6.18 -5.80 12.94
CA GLU A 46 6.30 -4.85 14.06
C GLU A 46 6.89 -3.52 13.58
N VAL A 47 7.87 -3.54 12.67
CA VAL A 47 8.41 -2.32 12.04
C VAL A 47 7.32 -1.60 11.25
N ILE A 48 6.52 -2.31 10.44
CA ILE A 48 5.35 -1.76 9.74
C ILE A 48 4.37 -1.09 10.73
N SER A 49 4.05 -1.77 11.83
CA SER A 49 3.15 -1.24 12.87
C SER A 49 3.67 0.08 13.46
N ARG A 50 4.97 0.15 13.79
CA ARG A 50 5.62 1.36 14.29
C ARG A 50 5.63 2.49 13.26
N VAL A 51 6.14 2.22 12.07
CA VAL A 51 6.22 3.19 10.96
C VAL A 51 4.85 3.75 10.62
N SER A 52 3.82 2.90 10.53
CA SER A 52 2.46 3.34 10.22
C SER A 52 1.87 4.28 11.28
N SER A 53 2.34 4.23 12.53
CA SER A 53 1.83 5.10 13.60
C SER A 53 2.19 6.57 13.37
N ALA A 54 3.30 6.84 12.70
CA ALA A 54 3.71 8.19 12.34
C ALA A 54 2.77 8.87 11.33
N PHE A 55 1.89 8.10 10.67
CA PHE A 55 0.88 8.64 9.75
C PHE A 55 -0.45 8.95 10.43
N LEU A 56 -0.68 8.54 11.69
CA LEU A 56 -1.92 8.85 12.39
C LEU A 56 -2.24 10.34 12.38
N GLY A 57 -3.48 10.67 12.03
CA GLY A 57 -3.93 12.06 11.88
C GLY A 57 -3.53 12.74 10.56
N THR A 58 -2.73 12.11 9.69
CA THR A 58 -2.42 12.65 8.36
C THR A 58 -3.71 12.79 7.55
N PRO A 59 -3.99 13.95 6.93
CA PRO A 59 -5.21 14.16 6.15
C PRO A 59 -5.42 13.14 5.04
N TYR A 60 -6.68 12.78 4.81
CA TYR A 60 -7.03 12.00 3.63
C TYR A 60 -7.03 12.89 2.39
N GLN A 61 -6.31 12.47 1.36
CA GLN A 61 -6.27 13.14 0.06
C GLN A 61 -6.21 12.10 -1.06
N ALA A 62 -7.20 12.13 -1.96
CA ALA A 62 -7.22 11.32 -3.16
C ALA A 62 -6.39 11.97 -4.28
N ASP A 63 -6.08 11.20 -5.32
CA ASP A 63 -5.48 11.66 -6.58
C ASP A 63 -4.15 12.42 -6.39
N THR A 64 -3.33 11.96 -5.43
CA THR A 64 -2.03 12.59 -5.10
C THR A 64 -0.90 12.21 -6.05
N LEU A 65 -1.05 11.10 -6.79
CA LEU A 65 -0.02 10.58 -7.70
C LEU A 65 -0.14 11.21 -9.09
N ILE A 66 1.00 11.44 -9.75
CA ILE A 66 1.07 12.07 -11.07
C ILE A 66 1.44 11.01 -12.13
N GLY A 67 0.65 10.98 -13.19
CA GLY A 67 0.87 10.13 -14.36
C GLY A 67 -0.43 9.53 -14.86
N GLY A 68 -0.44 9.14 -16.13
CA GLY A 68 -1.66 8.68 -16.81
C GLY A 68 -1.41 8.42 -18.29
N LEU A 69 -2.48 8.18 -19.04
CA LEU A 69 -2.38 8.08 -20.49
C LEU A 69 -1.94 9.41 -21.10
N GLY A 70 -0.80 9.38 -21.81
CA GLY A 70 -0.20 10.58 -22.41
C GLY A 70 0.46 11.53 -21.41
N ILE A 71 0.44 11.22 -20.10
CA ILE A 71 1.05 12.03 -19.05
C ILE A 71 2.22 11.24 -18.46
N PRO A 72 3.47 11.76 -18.53
CA PRO A 72 4.62 11.09 -17.93
C PRO A 72 4.40 10.77 -16.45
N GLU A 73 4.76 9.54 -16.07
CA GLU A 73 4.68 9.08 -14.69
C GLU A 73 5.79 9.74 -13.84
N VAL A 74 5.43 10.19 -12.64
CA VAL A 74 6.36 10.77 -11.66
C VAL A 74 6.33 9.93 -10.39
N LEU A 75 7.50 9.64 -9.81
CA LEU A 75 7.57 9.04 -8.49
C LEU A 75 7.22 10.09 -7.42
N VAL A 76 5.96 10.09 -6.97
CA VAL A 76 5.46 11.06 -5.96
C VAL A 76 5.56 10.50 -4.54
N ALA A 77 6.26 11.23 -3.68
CA ALA A 77 6.21 11.07 -2.23
C ALA A 77 5.56 12.31 -1.61
N ASN A 78 4.36 12.14 -1.02
CA ASN A 78 3.60 13.21 -0.38
C ASN A 78 3.05 12.72 0.96
N PHE A 79 3.66 13.13 2.08
CA PHE A 79 3.20 12.78 3.43
C PHE A 79 2.29 13.84 4.06
N ASN A 80 1.81 14.81 3.26
CA ASN A 80 0.87 15.83 3.73
C ASN A 80 -0.59 15.41 3.55
N GLY A 81 -0.84 14.46 2.65
CA GLY A 81 -2.14 13.86 2.44
C GLY A 81 -1.98 12.51 1.77
N VAL A 82 -2.71 11.51 2.27
CA VAL A 82 -2.63 10.13 1.78
C VAL A 82 -4.01 9.57 1.48
N ASP A 83 -4.07 8.64 0.54
CA ASP A 83 -5.17 7.70 0.38
C ASP A 83 -4.77 6.32 0.94
N CYS A 84 -5.64 5.32 0.77
CA CYS A 84 -5.40 3.99 1.32
C CYS A 84 -4.23 3.24 0.67
N PHE A 85 -4.01 3.41 -0.64
CA PHE A 85 -2.91 2.77 -1.35
C PHE A 85 -1.58 3.45 -1.05
N THR A 86 -1.54 4.77 -1.13
CA THR A 86 -0.33 5.55 -0.85
C THR A 86 0.13 5.38 0.59
N LEU A 87 -0.79 5.27 1.57
CA LEU A 87 -0.44 4.89 2.94
C LEU A 87 0.29 3.55 2.99
N ALA A 88 -0.25 2.50 2.37
CA ALA A 88 0.37 1.17 2.35
C ALA A 88 1.74 1.20 1.66
N ASP A 89 1.84 1.86 0.49
CA ASP A 89 3.08 2.00 -0.25
C ASP A 89 4.18 2.70 0.56
N TYR A 90 3.83 3.81 1.23
CA TYR A 90 4.78 4.61 1.99
C TYR A 90 5.27 3.88 3.23
N VAL A 91 4.37 3.22 3.96
CA VAL A 91 4.74 2.43 5.14
C VAL A 91 5.67 1.29 4.75
N GLU A 92 5.33 0.52 3.72
CA GLU A 92 6.17 -0.60 3.28
C GLU A 92 7.54 -0.12 2.77
N ALA A 93 7.56 0.97 2.00
CA ALA A 93 8.81 1.54 1.51
C ALA A 93 9.71 2.02 2.66
N LEU A 94 9.14 2.74 3.64
CA LEU A 94 9.87 3.22 4.83
C LEU A 94 10.41 2.07 5.68
N ALA A 95 9.60 1.04 5.93
CA ALA A 95 10.00 -0.11 6.75
C ALA A 95 11.23 -0.85 6.18
N ARG A 96 11.53 -0.70 4.89
CA ARG A 96 12.69 -1.29 4.21
C ARG A 96 13.86 -0.32 4.01
N SER A 97 13.82 0.88 4.58
CA SER A 97 14.74 1.98 4.26
C SER A 97 15.61 2.43 5.42
N ASP A 98 16.83 2.86 5.08
CA ASP A 98 17.82 3.39 6.02
C ASP A 98 18.03 4.90 5.88
N ASN A 99 17.51 5.52 4.81
CA ASN A 99 17.58 6.96 4.53
C ASN A 99 16.62 7.36 3.38
N GLN A 100 16.49 8.67 3.11
CA GLN A 100 15.65 9.21 2.03
C GLN A 100 15.93 8.61 0.64
N LYS A 101 17.20 8.37 0.29
CA LYS A 101 17.56 7.79 -1.01
C LYS A 101 17.06 6.35 -1.12
N SER A 102 17.30 5.53 -0.10
CA SER A 102 16.78 4.16 -0.06
C SER A 102 15.25 4.12 0.00
N PHE A 103 14.61 5.12 0.61
CA PHE A 103 13.16 5.27 0.62
C PHE A 103 12.60 5.46 -0.79
N LEU A 104 13.16 6.39 -1.58
CA LEU A 104 12.69 6.60 -2.95
C LEU A 104 12.89 5.33 -3.81
N HIS A 105 14.03 4.65 -3.65
CA HIS A 105 14.28 3.39 -4.33
C HIS A 105 13.26 2.31 -3.96
N ASN A 106 12.98 2.13 -2.66
CA ASN A 106 12.00 1.14 -2.20
C ASN A 106 10.57 1.53 -2.59
N LEU A 107 10.23 2.83 -2.57
CA LEU A 107 8.93 3.32 -3.02
C LEU A 107 8.68 2.97 -4.48
N ALA A 108 9.69 3.13 -5.34
CA ALA A 108 9.59 2.72 -6.74
C ALA A 108 9.33 1.21 -6.88
N ARG A 109 10.01 0.38 -6.08
CA ARG A 109 9.85 -1.09 -6.11
C ARG A 109 8.52 -1.57 -5.55
N THR A 110 8.02 -0.91 -4.50
CA THR A 110 6.72 -1.21 -3.90
C THR A 110 5.61 -0.82 -4.85
N ARG A 111 5.60 0.42 -5.33
CA ARG A 111 4.50 0.98 -6.13
C ARG A 111 4.46 0.49 -7.58
N TYR A 112 5.60 0.12 -8.15
CA TYR A 112 5.70 -0.26 -9.55
C TYR A 112 6.27 -1.66 -9.75
N ALA A 113 5.63 -2.46 -10.61
CA ALA A 113 6.13 -3.76 -11.03
C ALA A 113 7.54 -3.63 -11.62
N ALA A 114 8.45 -4.53 -11.19
CA ALA A 114 9.88 -4.49 -11.51
C ALA A 114 10.60 -3.15 -11.20
N GLY A 115 10.02 -2.28 -10.35
CA GLY A 115 10.56 -0.95 -10.07
C GLY A 115 10.51 0.03 -11.25
N LYS A 116 9.76 -0.30 -12.32
CA LYS A 116 9.65 0.54 -13.51
C LYS A 116 8.62 1.65 -13.27
N VAL A 117 9.06 2.88 -13.03
CA VAL A 117 8.16 4.03 -12.86
C VAL A 117 7.52 4.39 -14.20
N ALA A 118 6.33 3.82 -14.45
CA ALA A 118 5.45 4.14 -15.57
C ALA A 118 3.99 3.84 -15.17
N TYR A 119 3.04 4.55 -15.77
CA TYR A 119 1.62 4.44 -15.41
C TYR A 119 1.09 3.00 -15.48
N LEU A 120 1.38 2.27 -16.57
CA LEU A 120 0.90 0.90 -16.75
C LEU A 120 1.67 -0.16 -15.94
N SER A 121 2.82 0.20 -15.35
CA SER A 121 3.53 -0.67 -14.41
C SER A 121 3.24 -0.33 -12.95
N ARG A 122 2.46 0.73 -12.67
CA ARG A 122 1.97 1.01 -11.31
C ARG A 122 1.07 -0.15 -10.88
N ARG A 123 1.21 -0.60 -9.64
CA ARG A 123 0.33 -1.61 -9.03
C ARG A 123 -1.02 -0.96 -8.72
N HIS A 124 -1.97 -1.08 -9.65
CA HIS A 124 -3.30 -0.47 -9.53
C HIS A 124 -4.27 -1.31 -8.71
N PHE A 125 -4.02 -2.61 -8.61
CA PHE A 125 -4.83 -3.55 -7.85
C PHE A 125 -4.04 -4.01 -6.62
N PHE A 126 -4.71 -4.16 -5.47
CA PHE A 126 -4.03 -4.56 -4.23
C PHE A 126 -3.36 -5.94 -4.37
N SER A 127 -4.02 -6.85 -5.08
CA SER A 127 -3.50 -8.17 -5.41
C SER A 127 -2.24 -8.15 -6.28
N ASP A 128 -1.91 -7.04 -6.94
CA ASP A 128 -0.64 -6.91 -7.65
C ASP A 128 0.54 -7.04 -6.70
N TRP A 129 0.38 -6.75 -5.41
CA TRP A 129 1.42 -6.94 -4.39
C TRP A 129 1.88 -8.40 -4.27
N PHE A 130 1.01 -9.39 -4.54
CA PHE A 130 1.40 -10.80 -4.56
C PHE A 130 1.52 -11.40 -5.97
N ALA A 131 0.86 -10.80 -6.97
CA ALA A 131 0.84 -11.35 -8.32
C ALA A 131 2.01 -10.90 -9.19
N ALA A 132 2.48 -9.66 -9.04
CA ALA A 132 3.60 -9.13 -9.83
C ALA A 132 4.95 -9.38 -9.15
N THR A 133 6.00 -9.60 -9.96
CA THR A 133 7.37 -9.88 -9.52
C THR A 133 8.25 -8.63 -9.59
N PRO A 134 9.10 -8.35 -8.59
CA PRO A 134 9.17 -9.02 -7.28
C PRO A 134 7.91 -8.76 -6.45
N ARG A 135 7.52 -9.72 -5.60
CA ARG A 135 6.35 -9.58 -4.72
C ARG A 135 6.65 -8.61 -3.59
N ASN A 136 5.66 -7.80 -3.21
CA ASN A 136 5.71 -6.98 -2.00
C ASN A 136 5.27 -7.78 -0.77
N ALA A 137 4.31 -8.70 -0.97
CA ALA A 137 3.72 -9.49 0.10
C ALA A 137 3.20 -10.84 -0.43
N ARG A 138 3.01 -11.79 0.48
CA ARG A 138 2.33 -13.06 0.21
C ARG A 138 0.85 -12.92 0.57
N ASP A 139 -0.02 -13.53 -0.22
CA ASP A 139 -1.42 -13.75 0.19
C ASP A 139 -1.45 -14.82 1.28
N VAL A 140 -1.80 -14.39 2.49
CA VAL A 140 -1.90 -15.25 3.68
C VAL A 140 -3.36 -15.52 4.05
N THR A 141 -4.32 -15.03 3.28
CA THR A 141 -5.75 -15.21 3.55
C THR A 141 -6.13 -16.67 3.85
N PRO A 142 -5.64 -17.68 3.10
CA PRO A 142 -5.91 -19.09 3.42
C PRO A 142 -5.30 -19.57 4.74
N ASP A 143 -4.23 -18.94 5.21
CA ASP A 143 -3.58 -19.28 6.48
C ASP A 143 -4.30 -18.66 7.68
N ILE A 144 -5.12 -17.63 7.46
CA ILE A 144 -5.84 -16.92 8.53
C ILE A 144 -7.11 -17.67 8.93
N SER A 145 -7.83 -18.27 7.98
CA SER A 145 -9.09 -18.97 8.24
C SER A 145 -9.36 -20.07 7.23
N PRO A 146 -9.88 -21.24 7.66
CA PRO A 146 -10.38 -22.26 6.74
C PRO A 146 -11.67 -21.84 6.01
N ASP A 147 -12.39 -20.82 6.50
CA ASP A 147 -13.64 -20.32 5.91
C ASP A 147 -13.41 -19.33 4.75
N TYR A 148 -12.19 -19.26 4.22
CA TYR A 148 -11.88 -18.42 3.07
C TYR A 148 -12.59 -18.93 1.81
N VAL A 149 -12.92 -17.99 0.92
CA VAL A 149 -13.53 -18.25 -0.37
C VAL A 149 -12.55 -17.86 -1.47
N VAL A 150 -12.54 -18.64 -2.54
CA VAL A 150 -11.75 -18.38 -3.74
C VAL A 150 -12.66 -17.94 -4.86
N VAL A 151 -12.31 -16.85 -5.53
CA VAL A 151 -13.01 -16.37 -6.72
C VAL A 151 -12.02 -16.05 -7.83
N ASP A 152 -12.39 -16.39 -9.05
CA ASP A 152 -11.68 -15.94 -10.25
C ASP A 152 -12.33 -14.64 -10.73
N LYS A 153 -11.50 -13.64 -11.05
CA LYS A 153 -11.91 -12.29 -11.45
C LYS A 153 -11.28 -11.86 -12.75
N GLN A 154 -11.97 -11.00 -13.50
CA GLN A 154 -11.40 -10.31 -14.67
C GLN A 154 -11.04 -8.88 -14.30
N LEU A 155 -9.91 -8.69 -13.59
CA LEU A 155 -9.51 -7.35 -13.12
C LEU A 155 -9.37 -6.36 -14.28
N ASN A 156 -9.66 -5.10 -13.96
CA ASN A 156 -9.72 -3.97 -14.89
C ASN A 156 -10.98 -3.92 -15.77
N HIS A 157 -11.81 -4.97 -15.82
CA HIS A 157 -13.02 -5.00 -16.64
C HIS A 157 -14.19 -4.22 -16.02
N LYS A 158 -14.71 -3.22 -16.73
CA LYS A 158 -15.91 -2.48 -16.33
C LYS A 158 -17.19 -3.23 -16.70
N PRO A 159 -18.30 -3.01 -15.99
CA PRO A 159 -19.60 -3.56 -16.37
C PRO A 159 -20.10 -3.14 -17.76
N ASP A 160 -19.63 -2.01 -18.27
CA ASP A 160 -19.97 -1.49 -19.61
C ASP A 160 -19.09 -2.10 -20.74
N GLY A 161 -18.20 -3.03 -20.42
CA GLY A 161 -17.29 -3.68 -21.37
C GLY A 161 -15.95 -2.96 -21.58
N GLY A 162 -15.73 -1.81 -20.93
CA GLY A 162 -14.47 -1.06 -21.00
C GLY A 162 -13.43 -1.47 -19.96
N GLU A 163 -12.35 -0.67 -19.88
CA GLU A 163 -11.30 -0.80 -18.86
C GLU A 163 -11.39 0.33 -17.83
N TYR A 164 -11.17 0.03 -16.54
CA TYR A 164 -10.96 1.05 -15.49
C TYR A 164 -9.72 1.89 -15.77
N ILE A 165 -8.62 1.21 -16.09
CA ILE A 165 -7.32 1.77 -16.44
C ILE A 165 -7.08 1.46 -17.92
N PRO A 166 -7.39 2.39 -18.84
CA PRO A 166 -7.32 2.07 -20.25
C PRO A 166 -5.88 1.81 -20.69
N GLY A 167 -5.70 0.76 -21.49
CA GLY A 167 -4.40 0.31 -22.00
C GLY A 167 -3.63 -0.60 -21.04
N LEU A 168 -4.16 -0.84 -19.84
CA LEU A 168 -3.59 -1.84 -18.94
C LEU A 168 -3.94 -3.24 -19.44
N GLY A 169 -5.14 -3.45 -19.99
CA GLY A 169 -5.66 -4.77 -20.34
C GLY A 169 -6.47 -5.39 -19.21
N ILE A 170 -7.35 -6.33 -19.57
CA ILE A 170 -8.11 -7.15 -18.61
C ILE A 170 -7.29 -8.37 -18.25
N HIS A 171 -7.18 -8.68 -16.96
CA HIS A 171 -6.34 -9.78 -16.50
C HIS A 171 -7.07 -10.70 -15.52
N PRO A 172 -7.06 -12.02 -15.78
CA PRO A 172 -7.53 -13.00 -14.82
C PRO A 172 -6.76 -12.92 -13.50
N ARG A 173 -7.47 -12.91 -12.39
CA ARG A 173 -6.89 -12.95 -11.04
C ARG A 173 -7.71 -13.85 -10.13
N LYS A 174 -7.03 -14.77 -9.46
CA LYS A 174 -7.61 -15.52 -8.36
C LYS A 174 -7.48 -14.70 -7.07
N ILE A 175 -8.59 -14.50 -6.37
CA ILE A 175 -8.64 -13.76 -5.10
C ILE A 175 -9.16 -14.70 -4.02
N ASN A 176 -8.37 -14.83 -2.95
CA ASN A 176 -8.81 -15.46 -1.70
C ASN A 176 -9.32 -14.36 -0.77
N TYR A 177 -10.51 -14.54 -0.20
CA TYR A 177 -11.04 -13.60 0.80
C TYR A 177 -11.77 -14.35 1.93
N ILE A 178 -11.75 -13.79 3.13
CA ILE A 178 -12.58 -14.26 4.26
C ILE A 178 -13.86 -13.42 4.27
N PRO A 179 -15.06 -14.02 4.15
CA PRO A 179 -16.31 -13.26 4.21
C PRO A 179 -16.43 -12.48 5.52
N GLY A 180 -16.99 -11.26 5.49
CA GLY A 180 -17.07 -10.40 6.69
C GLY A 180 -17.77 -11.08 7.87
N ARG A 181 -18.86 -11.81 7.58
CA ARG A 181 -19.60 -12.63 8.56
C ARG A 181 -18.83 -13.82 9.16
N ALA A 182 -17.73 -14.24 8.53
CA ALA A 182 -16.87 -15.32 9.02
C ALA A 182 -15.72 -14.80 9.90
N ILE A 183 -15.58 -13.48 10.04
CA ILE A 183 -14.57 -12.87 10.91
C ILE A 183 -14.99 -13.07 12.37
N ASN A 184 -14.27 -13.94 13.06
CA ASN A 184 -14.49 -14.32 14.45
C ASN A 184 -13.18 -14.19 15.24
N GLN A 185 -13.19 -14.56 16.53
CA GLN A 185 -11.99 -14.45 17.38
C GLN A 185 -10.80 -15.28 16.86
N GLN A 186 -11.03 -16.43 16.21
CA GLN A 186 -9.96 -17.24 15.64
C GLN A 186 -9.29 -16.52 14.46
N VAL A 187 -10.06 -15.85 13.59
CA VAL A 187 -9.50 -14.94 12.57
C VAL A 187 -8.67 -13.85 13.23
N MET A 188 -9.25 -13.18 14.22
CA MET A 188 -8.58 -12.10 14.94
C MET A 188 -7.27 -12.54 15.57
N ASN A 189 -7.14 -13.78 16.05
CA ASN A 189 -5.91 -14.29 16.67
C ASN A 189 -4.79 -14.59 15.65
N HIS A 190 -5.14 -14.89 14.39
CA HIS A 190 -4.15 -15.20 13.34
C HIS A 190 -3.63 -13.96 12.60
N LEU A 191 -4.35 -12.84 12.68
CA LEU A 191 -3.89 -11.55 12.17
C LEU A 191 -2.69 -11.05 12.98
N LYS A 192 -1.68 -10.50 12.31
CA LYS A 192 -0.44 -10.01 12.93
C LYS A 192 -0.26 -8.52 12.65
N ASN A 193 0.53 -7.87 13.50
CA ASN A 193 1.00 -6.51 13.23
C ASN A 193 1.62 -6.46 11.84
N GLY A 194 1.25 -5.44 11.08
CA GLY A 194 1.76 -5.20 9.73
C GLY A 194 1.13 -6.05 8.62
N ASP A 195 0.13 -6.89 8.93
CA ASP A 195 -0.69 -7.47 7.86
C ASP A 195 -1.42 -6.34 7.11
N TYR A 196 -1.29 -6.32 5.79
CA TYR A 196 -2.05 -5.42 4.93
C TYR A 196 -3.40 -6.05 4.62
N ILE A 197 -4.46 -5.26 4.75
CA ILE A 197 -5.84 -5.71 4.65
C ILE A 197 -6.51 -4.99 3.52
N GLY A 198 -7.03 -5.77 2.57
CA GLY A 198 -7.89 -5.28 1.51
C GLY A 198 -9.35 -5.61 1.81
N VAL A 199 -10.23 -4.61 1.80
CA VAL A 199 -11.68 -4.84 1.88
C VAL A 199 -12.17 -5.37 0.54
N TYR A 200 -12.54 -6.65 0.50
CA TYR A 200 -12.95 -7.34 -0.72
C TYR A 200 -14.07 -6.60 -1.46
N SER A 201 -13.90 -6.42 -2.78
CA SER A 201 -14.92 -5.87 -3.65
C SER A 201 -15.71 -7.01 -4.31
N PRO A 202 -17.05 -6.96 -4.41
CA PRO A 202 -17.82 -7.95 -5.16
C PRO A 202 -17.81 -7.70 -6.68
N LEU A 203 -17.32 -6.55 -7.14
CA LEU A 203 -17.26 -6.22 -8.57
C LEU A 203 -16.19 -7.09 -9.25
N ASP A 204 -16.51 -7.66 -10.42
CA ASP A 204 -15.61 -8.57 -11.14
C ASP A 204 -14.28 -7.90 -11.55
N GLY A 205 -14.35 -6.63 -11.99
CA GLY A 205 -13.17 -5.87 -12.40
C GLY A 205 -12.29 -5.29 -11.28
N LEU A 206 -12.65 -5.47 -10.01
CA LEU A 206 -11.92 -4.94 -8.86
C LEU A 206 -11.63 -6.04 -7.85
N ASP A 207 -10.45 -6.06 -7.25
CA ASP A 207 -10.13 -6.99 -6.16
C ASP A 207 -10.59 -6.47 -4.80
N VAL A 208 -10.26 -5.22 -4.48
CA VAL A 208 -10.58 -4.58 -3.21
C VAL A 208 -11.14 -3.17 -3.42
N SER A 209 -11.85 -2.67 -2.42
CA SER A 209 -12.45 -1.33 -2.39
C SER A 209 -11.71 -0.36 -1.46
N HIS A 210 -10.94 -0.88 -0.52
CA HIS A 210 -10.19 -0.11 0.45
C HIS A 210 -9.03 -0.94 1.00
N VAL A 211 -7.98 -0.26 1.47
CA VAL A 211 -6.79 -0.90 2.04
C VAL A 211 -6.44 -0.26 3.39
N GLY A 212 -5.83 -1.04 4.28
CA GLY A 212 -5.22 -0.55 5.51
C GLY A 212 -4.33 -1.61 6.13
N ILE A 213 -3.97 -1.41 7.40
CA ILE A 213 -2.94 -2.18 8.10
C ILE A 213 -3.51 -2.70 9.42
N VAL A 214 -3.25 -3.96 9.75
CA VAL A 214 -3.50 -4.50 11.09
C VAL A 214 -2.46 -3.95 12.05
N VAL A 215 -2.94 -3.32 13.12
CA VAL A 215 -2.11 -2.92 14.25
C VAL A 215 -2.76 -3.38 15.56
N ARG A 216 -1.93 -3.79 16.51
CA ARG A 216 -2.32 -4.27 17.82
C ARG A 216 -1.74 -3.35 18.87
N HIS A 217 -2.63 -2.82 19.69
CA HIS A 217 -2.30 -2.07 20.90
C HIS A 217 -3.50 -2.15 21.84
N ASP A 218 -3.25 -1.95 23.13
CA ASP A 218 -4.29 -1.99 24.18
C ASP A 218 -5.11 -3.30 24.16
N GLU A 219 -4.42 -4.42 23.92
CA GLU A 219 -5.00 -5.78 23.80
C GLU A 219 -6.07 -5.94 22.71
N GLN A 220 -6.19 -4.96 21.80
CA GLN A 220 -7.16 -4.92 20.73
C GLN A 220 -6.50 -4.97 19.36
N VAL A 221 -7.29 -5.33 18.35
CA VAL A 221 -6.89 -5.33 16.95
C VAL A 221 -7.59 -4.19 16.23
N TRP A 222 -6.79 -3.37 15.58
CA TRP A 222 -7.23 -2.16 14.90
C TRP A 222 -6.95 -2.25 13.41
N PHE A 223 -7.80 -1.58 12.65
CA PHE A 223 -7.63 -1.32 11.23
C PHE A 223 -7.14 0.11 11.04
N ARG A 224 -5.82 0.27 10.90
CA ARG A 224 -5.20 1.57 10.59
C ARG A 224 -5.40 1.88 9.12
N ASN A 225 -6.13 2.95 8.82
CA ASN A 225 -6.49 3.27 7.43
C ASN A 225 -6.64 4.77 7.18
N ALA A 226 -6.33 5.20 5.96
CA ALA A 226 -6.62 6.56 5.48
C ALA A 226 -8.11 6.66 5.13
N SER A 227 -8.92 7.20 6.04
CA SER A 227 -10.37 7.20 5.91
C SER A 227 -10.90 8.42 5.16
N SER A 228 -11.63 8.18 4.07
CA SER A 228 -12.28 9.23 3.28
C SER A 228 -13.61 9.73 3.87
N LEU A 229 -14.15 9.01 4.87
CA LEU A 229 -15.42 9.32 5.53
C LEU A 229 -15.37 10.72 6.15
N ALA A 230 -16.47 11.48 6.02
CA ALA A 230 -16.56 12.86 6.52
C ALA A 230 -16.23 12.99 8.02
N ALA A 231 -16.60 11.99 8.82
CA ALA A 231 -16.30 11.95 10.26
C ALA A 231 -14.80 11.84 10.58
N ASN A 232 -13.98 11.34 9.64
CA ASN A 232 -12.56 11.08 9.84
C ASN A 232 -11.68 12.01 9.03
N ARG A 233 -11.76 11.93 7.69
CA ARG A 233 -10.93 12.66 6.71
C ARG A 233 -9.42 12.62 6.99
N LYS A 234 -8.93 11.53 7.58
CA LYS A 234 -7.53 11.35 8.00
C LYS A 234 -7.20 9.87 8.22
N VAL A 235 -5.92 9.58 8.45
CA VAL A 235 -5.48 8.27 8.95
C VAL A 235 -5.94 8.07 10.38
N VAL A 236 -6.68 6.99 10.61
CA VAL A 236 -7.28 6.63 11.89
C VAL A 236 -7.14 5.14 12.17
N ASP A 237 -7.19 4.78 13.45
CA ASP A 237 -7.38 3.40 13.89
C ASP A 237 -8.87 3.19 14.15
N THR A 238 -9.45 2.18 13.50
CA THR A 238 -10.86 1.80 13.68
C THR A 238 -10.92 0.38 14.25
N PRO A 239 -11.82 0.05 15.20
CA PRO A 239 -11.93 -1.30 15.73
C PRO A 239 -12.14 -2.31 14.60
N PHE A 240 -11.22 -3.27 14.46
CA PHE A 240 -11.13 -4.10 13.25
C PHE A 240 -12.40 -4.92 13.04
N MET A 241 -12.88 -5.60 14.07
CA MET A 241 -14.05 -6.47 13.99
C MET A 241 -15.32 -5.68 13.63
N GLU A 242 -15.54 -4.55 14.30
CA GLU A 242 -16.69 -3.67 14.02
C GLU A 242 -16.66 -3.17 12.57
N TYR A 243 -15.49 -2.74 12.09
CA TYR A 243 -15.36 -2.21 10.74
C TYR A 243 -15.54 -3.29 9.66
N MET A 244 -15.01 -4.49 9.87
CA MET A 244 -14.91 -5.54 8.84
C MET A 244 -16.12 -6.47 8.78
N HIS A 245 -16.82 -6.70 9.89
CA HIS A 245 -17.94 -7.64 9.93
C HIS A 245 -19.08 -7.25 8.98
N SER A 246 -19.29 -5.94 8.77
CA SER A 246 -20.31 -5.42 7.84
C SER A 246 -19.83 -5.28 6.39
N ARG A 247 -18.61 -5.74 6.07
CA ARG A 247 -18.04 -5.66 4.71
C ARG A 247 -18.20 -7.00 3.97
N PRO A 248 -18.11 -7.00 2.63
CA PRO A 248 -18.17 -8.24 1.86
C PRO A 248 -17.13 -9.29 2.31
N GLY A 249 -15.93 -8.83 2.67
CA GLY A 249 -14.89 -9.66 3.27
C GLY A 249 -13.53 -8.98 3.28
N ILE A 250 -12.50 -9.73 3.67
CA ILE A 250 -11.11 -9.27 3.75
C ILE A 250 -10.16 -10.16 2.96
N VAL A 251 -9.21 -9.53 2.29
CA VAL A 251 -7.99 -10.14 1.74
C VAL A 251 -6.84 -9.75 2.66
N VAL A 252 -5.99 -10.71 3.02
CA VAL A 252 -4.88 -10.49 3.97
C VAL A 252 -3.55 -10.76 3.27
N LEU A 253 -2.71 -9.74 3.17
CA LEU A 253 -1.36 -9.86 2.64
C LEU A 253 -0.33 -9.62 3.75
N ARG A 254 0.74 -10.43 3.77
CA ARG A 254 1.85 -10.30 4.72
C ARG A 254 3.16 -10.05 4.00
N ALA A 255 3.81 -8.93 4.32
CA ALA A 255 5.15 -8.63 3.86
C ALA A 255 6.17 -9.34 4.76
N GLU A 256 7.16 -9.99 4.14
CA GLU A 256 8.25 -10.73 4.79
C GLU A 256 9.62 -10.11 4.47
#